data_AF-A0A9D7UH06-F1
#
_entry.id   AF-A0A9D7UH06-F1
#
_cell.length_a   1.000
_cell.length_b   1.000
_cell.length_c   1.000
_cell.angle_alpha   90.00
_cell.angle_beta   90.00
_cell.angle_gamma   90.00
#
_symmetry.space_group_name_H-M   'P 1'
#
loop_
_entity.id
_entity.type
_entity.pdbx_description
1 polymer ?
#
loop_
_entity_poly.entity_id
_entity_poly.type
_entity_poly.pdbx_seq_one_letter_code
_entity_poly.pdbx_strand_id
1 'polypeptide(L)'
;MRDIWPLSERFDLRYVRRRRFPDSWTERLAVVVVVAIAAFTLYSGFSGDQRAFSSGPLTHAHAMFADDCQQCHQPDPARSGFWLPAQDSACLRCHVATLHNPHQAFFRGPEMLVSSRARPVEMSGDCSTCHVEHRGPNVRLANVPDLLCIGCHKDLAALGRRIPDAAATTEPPHGDAP
;
A
#
# COMPACT_ATOMS: atom_id res chain seq x y z
N MET A 1 -35.04 50.49 30.90
CA MET A 1 -34.48 49.26 31.49
C MET A 1 -34.96 48.11 30.63
N ARG A 2 -34.06 47.30 30.05
CA ARG A 2 -34.45 46.19 29.15
C ARG A 2 -34.85 44.99 30.01
N ASP A 3 -36.06 44.47 29.81
CA ASP A 3 -36.55 43.28 30.50
C ASP A 3 -35.63 42.08 30.24
N ILE A 4 -34.87 41.69 31.26
CA ILE A 4 -33.99 40.53 31.21
C ILE A 4 -34.79 39.34 31.72
N TRP A 5 -35.67 38.84 30.85
CA TRP A 5 -36.45 37.63 31.13
C TRP A 5 -35.52 36.46 31.48
N PRO A 6 -35.80 35.67 32.53
CA PRO A 6 -34.91 34.60 32.98
C PRO A 6 -34.72 33.52 31.91
N LEU A 7 -33.50 32.98 31.84
CA LEU A 7 -33.06 32.06 30.78
C LEU A 7 -33.95 30.81 30.63
N SER A 8 -34.58 30.38 31.73
CA SER A 8 -35.45 29.19 31.83
C SER A 8 -36.76 29.28 31.03
N GLU A 9 -37.20 30.49 30.69
CA GLU A 9 -38.41 30.68 29.87
C GLU A 9 -38.11 30.78 28.38
N ARG A 10 -36.86 31.07 27.99
CA ARG A 10 -36.43 31.06 26.59
C ARG A 10 -36.04 29.67 26.10
N PHE A 11 -35.52 28.84 26.99
CA PHE A 11 -35.07 27.50 26.68
C PHE A 11 -35.78 26.51 27.59
N ASP A 12 -36.54 25.58 27.00
CA ASP A 12 -37.15 24.49 27.75
C ASP A 12 -36.05 23.58 28.33
N LEU A 13 -35.71 23.81 29.60
CA LEU A 13 -34.73 23.00 30.33
C LEU A 13 -35.17 21.53 30.48
N ARG A 14 -36.44 21.19 30.22
CA ARG A 14 -36.92 19.80 30.17
C ARG A 14 -36.46 19.07 28.90
N TYR A 15 -36.04 19.79 27.85
CA TYR A 15 -35.38 19.19 26.69
C TYR A 15 -34.10 18.46 27.08
N VAL A 16 -33.27 19.07 27.95
CA VAL A 16 -32.02 18.47 28.46
C VAL A 16 -32.33 17.23 29.32
N ARG A 17 -33.49 17.20 29.98
CA ARG A 17 -33.92 16.07 30.82
C ARG A 17 -34.57 14.94 30.03
N ARG A 18 -35.06 15.19 28.81
CA ARG A 18 -35.31 14.14 27.80
C ARG A 18 -34.01 13.70 27.14
N ARG A 19 -33.02 13.32 27.95
CA ARG A 19 -32.13 12.25 27.52
C ARG A 19 -33.06 11.05 27.34
N ARG A 20 -33.43 10.70 26.10
CA ARG A 20 -33.92 9.35 25.83
C ARG A 20 -32.79 8.47 26.34
N PHE A 21 -33.00 7.86 27.52
CA PHE A 21 -32.21 6.72 27.94
C PHE A 21 -32.10 5.79 26.73
N PRO A 22 -30.92 5.19 26.47
CA PRO A 22 -30.79 4.30 25.33
C PRO A 22 -31.96 3.33 25.36
N ASP A 23 -32.78 3.34 24.31
CA ASP A 23 -33.87 2.38 24.22
C ASP A 23 -33.23 0.99 24.37
N SER A 24 -33.89 0.08 25.09
CA SER A 24 -33.34 -1.27 25.34
C SER A 24 -32.89 -2.00 24.06
N TRP A 25 -33.41 -1.63 22.88
CA TRP A 25 -32.92 -2.12 21.59
C TRP A 25 -31.51 -1.60 21.23
N THR A 26 -31.20 -0.34 21.53
CA THR A 26 -29.86 0.24 21.30
C THR A 26 -28.80 -0.41 22.20
N GLU A 27 -29.14 -0.72 23.45
CA GLU A 27 -28.26 -1.45 24.36
C GLU A 27 -28.00 -2.88 23.87
N ARG A 28 -29.06 -3.60 23.46
CA ARG A 28 -28.93 -4.94 22.87
C ARG A 28 -28.09 -4.93 21.60
N LEU A 29 -28.28 -3.93 20.74
CA LEU A 29 -27.53 -3.80 19.49
C LEU A 29 -26.06 -3.48 19.75
N ALA A 30 -25.76 -2.63 20.75
CA ALA A 30 -24.40 -2.37 21.19
C ALA A 30 -23.72 -3.64 21.72
N VAL A 31 -24.41 -4.43 22.55
CA VAL A 31 -23.88 -5.72 23.05
C VAL A 31 -23.60 -6.69 21.91
N VAL A 32 -24.51 -6.83 20.95
CA VAL A 32 -24.33 -7.70 19.77
C VAL A 32 -23.11 -7.27 18.95
N VAL A 33 -22.93 -5.97 18.71
CA VAL A 33 -21.77 -5.45 17.97
C VAL A 33 -20.47 -5.75 18.71
N VAL A 34 -20.41 -5.53 20.03
CA VAL A 34 -19.21 -5.83 20.83
C VAL A 34 -18.88 -7.32 20.80
N VAL A 35 -19.89 -8.20 20.95
CA VAL A 35 -19.70 -9.66 20.88
C VAL A 35 -19.23 -10.08 19.49
N ALA A 36 -19.80 -9.50 18.41
CA ALA A 36 -19.38 -9.79 17.04
C ALA A 36 -17.94 -9.37 16.77
N ILE A 37 -17.51 -8.19 17.23
CA ILE A 37 -16.12 -7.73 17.11
C ILE A 37 -15.18 -8.67 17.89
N ALA A 38 -15.53 -9.04 19.12
CA ALA A 38 -14.72 -9.95 19.92
C ALA A 38 -14.61 -11.36 19.30
N ALA A 39 -15.72 -11.87 18.74
CA ALA A 39 -15.72 -13.15 18.02
C ALA A 39 -14.86 -13.08 16.76
N PHE A 40 -14.94 -11.99 15.99
CA PHE A 40 -14.13 -11.79 14.78
C PHE A 40 -12.63 -11.69 15.11
N THR A 41 -12.25 -10.91 16.13
CA THR A 41 -10.83 -10.76 16.50
C THR A 41 -10.25 -12.10 16.98
N LEU A 42 -10.97 -12.83 17.83
CA LEU A 42 -10.57 -14.18 18.24
C LEU A 42 -10.44 -15.11 17.02
N TYR A 43 -11.44 -15.17 16.16
CA TYR A 43 -11.41 -16.00 14.95
C TYR A 43 -10.21 -15.66 14.04
N SER A 44 -9.95 -14.37 13.80
CA SER A 44 -8.81 -13.92 12.97
C SER A 44 -7.45 -14.31 13.57
N GLY A 45 -7.31 -14.26 14.91
CA GLY A 45 -6.10 -14.68 15.59
C GLY A 45 -5.84 -16.19 15.52
N PHE A 46 -6.90 -17.01 15.56
CA PHE A 46 -6.78 -18.48 15.51
C PHE A 46 -6.71 -19.06 14.09
N SER A 47 -7.37 -18.43 13.11
CA SER A 47 -7.43 -18.94 11.73
C SER A 47 -6.14 -18.71 10.95
N GLY A 48 -5.32 -17.72 11.34
CA GLY A 48 -4.11 -17.34 10.62
C GLY A 48 -4.37 -16.66 9.27
N ASP A 49 -5.64 -16.52 8.86
CA ASP A 49 -6.05 -15.87 7.61
C ASP A 49 -5.93 -14.34 7.77
N GLN A 50 -4.95 -13.78 7.06
CA GLN A 50 -4.64 -12.34 7.11
C GLN A 50 -5.31 -11.55 5.99
N ARG A 51 -6.11 -12.18 5.11
CA ARG A 51 -6.74 -11.52 3.96
C ARG A 51 -7.64 -10.37 4.36
N ALA A 52 -8.29 -10.47 5.53
CA ALA A 52 -9.11 -9.39 6.08
C ALA A 52 -8.32 -8.11 6.40
N PHE A 53 -7.00 -8.21 6.55
CA PHE A 53 -6.10 -7.08 6.83
C PHE A 53 -5.32 -6.63 5.59
N SER A 54 -5.52 -7.26 4.44
CA SER A 54 -4.88 -6.88 3.19
C SER A 54 -5.53 -5.65 2.58
N SER A 55 -4.72 -4.71 2.07
CA SER A 55 -5.19 -3.51 1.35
C SER A 55 -5.89 -3.85 0.01
N GLY A 56 -5.77 -5.10 -0.45
CA GLY A 56 -6.35 -5.60 -1.69
C GLY A 56 -5.66 -6.90 -2.14
N PRO A 57 -6.17 -7.58 -3.17
CA PRO A 57 -5.50 -8.76 -3.71
C PRO A 57 -4.14 -8.40 -4.31
N LEU A 58 -3.18 -9.31 -4.20
CA LEU A 58 -1.88 -9.16 -4.85
C LEU A 58 -2.00 -9.24 -6.38
N THR A 59 -1.00 -8.71 -7.08
CA THR A 59 -0.81 -8.90 -8.50
C THR A 59 -0.59 -10.37 -8.83
N HIS A 60 -0.90 -10.76 -10.08
CA HIS A 60 -0.84 -12.16 -10.49
C HIS A 60 0.55 -12.80 -10.25
N ALA A 61 1.63 -12.05 -10.49
CA ALA A 61 2.99 -12.52 -10.32
C ALA A 61 3.37 -12.84 -8.85
N HIS A 62 2.67 -12.25 -7.89
CA HIS A 62 2.91 -12.47 -6.45
C HIS A 62 1.73 -13.17 -5.75
N ALA A 63 0.73 -13.64 -6.50
CA ALA A 63 -0.48 -14.22 -5.93
C ALA A 63 -0.21 -15.43 -5.01
N MET A 64 0.90 -16.15 -5.22
CA MET A 64 1.32 -17.25 -4.34
C MET A 64 1.66 -16.81 -2.91
N PHE A 65 1.90 -15.52 -2.67
CA PHE A 65 2.22 -14.97 -1.36
C PHE A 65 1.00 -14.36 -0.65
N ALA A 66 -0.22 -14.53 -1.19
CA ALA A 66 -1.43 -13.90 -0.64
C ALA A 66 -1.72 -14.26 0.83
N ASP A 67 -1.26 -15.44 1.27
CA ASP A 67 -1.42 -15.94 2.64
C ASP A 67 -0.12 -15.87 3.47
N ASP A 68 0.97 -15.35 2.90
CA ASP A 68 2.28 -15.23 3.57
C ASP A 68 2.80 -13.80 3.47
N CYS A 69 2.12 -12.89 4.18
CA CYS A 69 2.40 -11.46 4.15
C CYS A 69 3.83 -11.12 4.59
N GLN A 70 4.46 -11.99 5.38
CA GLN A 70 5.83 -11.82 5.86
C GLN A 70 6.82 -11.78 4.68
N GLN A 71 6.49 -12.37 3.53
CA GLN A 71 7.33 -12.31 2.33
C GLN A 71 7.62 -10.88 1.84
N CYS A 72 6.81 -9.89 2.24
CA CYS A 72 7.06 -8.48 1.95
C CYS A 72 7.11 -7.62 3.22
N HIS A 73 6.24 -7.89 4.19
CA HIS A 73 6.13 -7.13 5.43
C HIS A 73 6.95 -7.78 6.54
N GLN A 74 8.27 -7.62 6.46
CA GLN A 74 9.20 -8.16 7.45
C GLN A 74 9.14 -7.38 8.78
N PRO A 75 9.21 -8.04 9.94
CA PRO A 75 9.24 -7.37 11.23
C PRO A 75 10.55 -6.59 11.39
N ASP A 76 10.46 -5.30 11.68
CA ASP A 76 11.61 -4.47 12.04
C ASP A 76 11.49 -4.10 13.54
N PRO A 77 12.52 -4.38 14.37
CA PRO A 77 12.54 -4.00 15.79
C PRO A 77 12.32 -2.51 16.04
N ALA A 78 12.71 -1.66 15.09
CA ALA A 78 12.51 -0.22 15.15
C ALA A 78 11.13 0.23 14.64
N ARG A 79 10.47 -0.61 13.80
CA ARG A 79 9.21 -0.29 13.12
C ARG A 79 8.40 -1.57 12.86
N SER A 80 7.44 -1.89 13.72
CA SER A 80 6.56 -3.05 13.56
C SER A 80 5.12 -2.64 13.32
N GLY A 81 4.48 -3.19 12.29
CA GLY A 81 3.06 -3.00 11.99
C GLY A 81 2.72 -3.41 10.57
N PHE A 82 1.62 -4.14 10.38
CA PHE A 82 1.21 -4.63 9.06
C PHE A 82 0.82 -3.49 8.10
N TRP A 83 0.57 -2.29 8.62
CA TRP A 83 0.25 -1.07 7.87
C TRP A 83 1.50 -0.33 7.35
N LEU A 84 2.70 -0.74 7.76
CA LEU A 84 3.93 -0.14 7.26
C LEU A 84 4.19 -0.59 5.82
N PRO A 85 4.77 0.28 4.98
CA PRO A 85 5.16 -0.12 3.63
C PRO A 85 6.19 -1.24 3.67
N ALA A 86 6.13 -2.12 2.67
CA ALA A 86 7.16 -3.13 2.47
C ALA A 86 8.51 -2.46 2.21
N GLN A 87 9.59 -3.03 2.77
CA GLN A 87 10.94 -2.50 2.62
C GLN A 87 11.58 -3.00 1.32
N ASP A 88 12.46 -2.20 0.73
CA ASP A 88 13.19 -2.57 -0.49
C ASP A 88 13.94 -3.90 -0.37
N SER A 89 14.48 -4.16 0.82
CA SER A 89 15.18 -5.41 1.12
C SER A 89 14.31 -6.64 0.86
N ALA A 90 13.00 -6.56 1.07
CA ALA A 90 12.09 -7.67 0.82
C ALA A 90 11.98 -8.00 -0.69
N CYS A 91 11.91 -6.96 -1.52
CA CYS A 91 11.89 -7.07 -2.98
C CYS A 91 13.24 -7.61 -3.51
N LEU A 92 14.33 -7.07 -2.96
CA LEU A 92 15.70 -7.35 -3.38
C LEU A 92 16.17 -8.78 -3.10
N ARG A 93 15.44 -9.55 -2.26
CA ARG A 93 15.69 -10.99 -2.08
C ARG A 93 15.46 -11.81 -3.36
N CYS A 94 14.57 -11.34 -4.23
CA CYS A 94 14.18 -12.05 -5.45
C CYS A 94 14.42 -11.23 -6.72
N HIS A 95 14.41 -9.90 -6.65
CA HIS A 95 14.57 -9.00 -7.79
C HIS A 95 15.86 -8.19 -7.69
N VAL A 96 16.59 -8.03 -8.80
CA VAL A 96 17.67 -7.03 -8.89
C VAL A 96 17.08 -5.75 -9.46
N ALA A 97 17.38 -4.62 -8.81
CA ALA A 97 17.10 -3.33 -9.42
C ALA A 97 18.11 -3.06 -10.54
N THR A 98 17.61 -2.91 -11.76
CA THR A 98 18.42 -2.56 -12.93
C THR A 98 18.14 -1.14 -13.38
N LEU A 99 18.98 -0.66 -14.29
CA LEU A 99 18.84 0.63 -14.91
C LEU A 99 17.52 0.72 -15.73
N HIS A 100 16.50 1.44 -15.25
CA HIS A 100 15.28 1.87 -15.97
C HIS A 100 15.52 2.94 -17.08
N ASN A 101 16.51 3.83 -16.93
CA ASN A 101 16.96 4.82 -17.92
C ASN A 101 18.50 5.08 -17.85
N PRO A 102 19.20 5.28 -18.99
CA PRO A 102 20.65 5.56 -19.02
C PRO A 102 21.12 6.73 -18.14
N HIS A 103 20.26 7.69 -17.86
CA HIS A 103 20.53 8.87 -17.03
C HIS A 103 19.94 8.77 -15.62
N GLN A 104 19.41 7.61 -15.22
CA GLN A 104 19.01 7.42 -13.83
C GLN A 104 20.26 7.23 -12.97
N ALA A 105 20.35 7.99 -11.89
CA ALA A 105 21.19 7.68 -10.75
C ALA A 105 20.64 8.43 -9.54
N PHE A 106 19.96 7.73 -8.63
CA PHE A 106 19.71 8.25 -7.29
C PHE A 106 20.36 7.39 -6.21
N PHE A 107 20.59 6.09 -6.46
CA PHE A 107 21.37 5.24 -5.56
C PHE A 107 22.03 4.08 -6.33
N ARG A 108 23.36 3.95 -6.17
CA ARG A 108 24.14 2.77 -6.59
C ARG A 108 24.55 2.00 -5.35
N GLY A 109 24.00 0.80 -5.20
CA GLY A 109 24.26 -0.12 -4.09
C GLY A 109 25.34 -1.16 -4.38
N PRO A 110 25.58 -2.09 -3.44
CA PRO A 110 26.49 -3.22 -3.64
C PRO A 110 25.99 -4.16 -4.75
N GLU A 111 26.90 -4.97 -5.28
CA GLU A 111 26.58 -5.99 -6.28
C GLU A 111 25.77 -7.13 -5.63
N MET A 112 24.69 -7.55 -6.29
CA MET A 112 23.85 -8.65 -5.81
C MET A 112 23.73 -9.76 -6.85
N LEU A 113 23.71 -11.00 -6.35
CA LEU A 113 23.51 -12.22 -7.13
C LEU A 113 22.03 -12.59 -7.15
N VAL A 114 21.43 -12.58 -8.33
CA VAL A 114 20.06 -13.06 -8.53
C VAL A 114 20.00 -13.82 -9.84
N SER A 115 19.35 -14.99 -9.83
CA SER A 115 19.25 -15.87 -11.00
C SER A 115 20.61 -16.12 -11.67
N SER A 116 21.63 -16.34 -10.84
CA SER A 116 23.03 -16.63 -11.25
C SER A 116 23.74 -15.50 -12.00
N ARG A 117 23.26 -14.25 -11.93
CA ARG A 117 23.94 -13.09 -12.51
C ARG A 117 24.24 -12.06 -11.43
N ALA A 118 25.47 -11.55 -11.44
CA ALA A 118 25.93 -10.48 -10.56
C ALA A 118 25.70 -9.13 -11.25
N ARG A 119 24.96 -8.22 -10.62
CA ARG A 119 24.73 -6.86 -11.12
C ARG A 119 24.67 -5.85 -9.97
N PRO A 120 25.14 -4.61 -10.16
CA PRO A 120 24.95 -3.54 -9.18
C PRO A 120 23.46 -3.22 -9.04
N VAL A 121 23.04 -2.91 -7.81
CA VAL A 121 21.70 -2.39 -7.53
C VAL A 121 21.65 -0.92 -7.92
N GLU A 122 20.87 -0.60 -8.95
CA GLU A 122 20.69 0.78 -9.43
C GLU A 122 19.23 1.18 -9.21
N MET A 123 18.99 2.20 -8.37
CA MET A 123 17.64 2.60 -7.94
C MET A 123 17.42 4.10 -8.10
N SER A 124 16.19 4.45 -8.47
CA SER A 124 15.72 5.85 -8.55
C SER A 124 15.05 6.32 -7.24
N GLY A 125 14.79 5.40 -6.31
CA GLY A 125 14.08 5.57 -5.05
C GLY A 125 13.53 4.23 -4.55
N ASP A 126 12.77 4.23 -3.46
CA ASP A 126 12.18 3.02 -2.88
C ASP A 126 11.26 2.29 -3.89
N CYS A 127 11.34 0.97 -3.93
CA CYS A 127 10.63 0.10 -4.87
C CYS A 127 9.12 0.39 -4.90
N SER A 128 8.51 0.46 -3.71
CA SER A 128 7.05 0.64 -3.55
C SER A 128 6.55 2.03 -3.93
N THR A 129 7.44 3.01 -4.12
CA THR A 129 7.07 4.33 -4.63
C THR A 129 6.56 4.22 -6.06
N CYS A 130 7.15 3.31 -6.84
CA CYS A 130 6.79 3.09 -8.24
C CYS A 130 6.03 1.81 -8.49
N HIS A 131 6.48 0.72 -7.89
CA HIS A 131 5.91 -0.62 -8.02
C HIS A 131 4.92 -0.86 -6.89
N VAL A 132 3.67 -0.45 -7.11
CA VAL A 132 2.62 -0.55 -6.09
C VAL A 132 1.89 -1.89 -6.20
N GLU A 133 2.06 -2.70 -5.17
CA GLU A 133 1.36 -3.98 -4.97
C GLU A 133 -0.07 -3.76 -4.40
N HIS A 134 -0.83 -4.84 -4.17
CA HIS A 134 -2.23 -4.82 -3.71
C HIS A 134 -3.21 -4.17 -4.70
N ARG A 135 -2.84 -4.09 -5.98
CA ARG A 135 -3.64 -3.50 -7.06
C ARG A 135 -4.55 -4.52 -7.77
N GLY A 136 -4.56 -5.77 -7.31
CA GLY A 136 -5.33 -6.86 -7.90
C GLY A 136 -4.59 -7.62 -9.00
N PRO A 137 -5.09 -8.82 -9.36
CA PRO A 137 -4.38 -9.77 -10.22
C PRO A 137 -4.21 -9.27 -11.66
N ASN A 138 -5.07 -8.38 -12.12
CA ASN A 138 -5.06 -7.87 -13.50
C ASN A 138 -4.04 -6.75 -13.74
N VAL A 139 -3.34 -6.30 -12.69
CA VAL A 139 -2.32 -5.25 -12.79
C VAL A 139 -0.94 -5.89 -12.87
N ARG A 140 -0.12 -5.41 -13.80
CA ARG A 140 1.30 -5.77 -13.88
C ARG A 140 2.09 -4.80 -13.02
N LEU A 141 2.75 -5.31 -11.99
CA LEU A 141 3.52 -4.49 -11.04
C LEU A 141 4.65 -3.69 -11.72
N ALA A 142 5.25 -4.26 -12.78
CA ALA A 142 6.28 -3.60 -13.57
C ALA A 142 5.75 -2.44 -14.46
N ASN A 143 4.43 -2.34 -14.66
CA ASN A 143 3.85 -1.28 -15.47
C ASN A 143 3.69 0.00 -14.64
N VAL A 144 4.65 0.91 -14.78
CA VAL A 144 4.66 2.20 -14.09
C VAL A 144 4.19 3.29 -15.06
N PRO A 145 3.17 4.09 -14.72
CA PRO A 145 2.69 5.15 -15.60
C PRO A 145 3.66 6.35 -15.61
N ASP A 146 3.82 7.01 -16.76
CA ASP A 146 4.62 8.22 -16.94
C ASP A 146 4.29 9.33 -15.93
N LEU A 147 3.03 9.38 -15.49
CA LEU A 147 2.55 10.33 -14.48
C LEU A 147 3.38 10.28 -13.19
N LEU A 148 3.87 9.10 -12.81
CA LEU A 148 4.68 8.95 -11.62
C LEU A 148 6.09 9.54 -11.83
N CYS A 149 6.67 9.36 -13.01
CA CYS A 149 7.97 9.91 -13.37
C CYS A 149 7.94 11.45 -13.36
N ILE A 150 6.86 12.05 -13.88
CA ILE A 150 6.71 13.52 -13.88
C ILE A 150 6.43 14.14 -12.51
N GLY A 151 6.18 13.33 -11.48
CA GLY A 151 6.10 13.78 -10.10
C GLY A 151 7.41 14.42 -9.63
N CYS A 152 8.56 13.92 -10.10
CA CYS A 152 9.87 14.50 -9.83
C CYS A 152 10.50 15.14 -11.09
N HIS A 153 10.22 14.62 -12.28
CA HIS A 153 10.80 15.07 -13.55
C HIS A 153 9.80 15.91 -14.36
N LYS A 154 9.82 17.23 -14.17
CA LYS A 154 8.83 18.17 -14.76
C LYS A 154 8.66 18.06 -16.29
N ASP A 155 9.67 17.60 -17.02
CA ASP A 155 9.61 17.42 -18.48
C ASP A 155 10.42 16.20 -18.91
N LEU A 156 9.75 15.08 -19.17
CA LEU A 156 10.39 13.86 -19.67
C LEU A 156 10.87 14.01 -21.12
N ALA A 157 10.21 14.83 -21.93
CA ALA A 157 10.57 15.03 -23.33
C ALA A 157 11.85 15.88 -23.48
N ALA A 158 12.11 16.79 -22.53
CA ALA A 158 13.37 17.52 -22.44
C ALA A 158 14.52 16.66 -21.90
N LEU A 159 14.23 15.67 -21.05
CA LEU A 159 15.23 14.78 -20.42
C LEU A 159 15.56 13.54 -21.27
N GLY A 160 14.61 13.08 -22.09
CA GLY A 160 14.80 12.00 -23.04
C GLY A 160 15.04 12.55 -24.45
N ARG A 161 16.23 12.32 -25.03
CA ARG A 161 16.28 12.28 -26.50
C ARG A 161 15.24 11.26 -26.95
N ARG A 162 14.40 11.63 -27.94
CA ARG A 162 13.44 10.74 -28.61
C ARG A 162 14.05 9.35 -28.70
N ILE A 163 13.40 8.34 -28.11
CA ILE A 163 13.65 6.96 -28.48
C ILE A 163 13.35 6.94 -29.99
N PRO A 164 14.34 6.73 -30.88
CA PRO A 164 14.04 6.53 -32.29
C PRO A 164 13.07 5.36 -32.31
N ASP A 165 11.96 5.52 -33.04
CA ASP A 165 10.90 4.53 -33.17
C ASP A 165 11.48 3.12 -33.11
N ALA A 166 10.85 2.23 -32.33
CA ALA A 166 11.30 0.87 -32.00
C ALA A 166 11.63 -0.06 -33.21
N ALA A 167 11.65 0.48 -34.43
CA ALA A 167 12.15 -0.12 -35.65
C ALA A 167 13.69 -0.20 -35.77
N ALA A 168 14.48 0.40 -34.87
CA ALA A 168 15.95 0.48 -35.03
C ALA A 168 16.80 -0.32 -34.02
N THR A 169 16.20 -1.02 -33.05
CA THR A 169 16.95 -1.90 -32.14
C THR A 169 16.88 -3.35 -32.62
N THR A 170 17.95 -3.86 -33.23
CA THR A 170 18.14 -5.28 -33.54
C THR A 170 18.48 -6.12 -32.31
N GLU A 171 18.08 -5.70 -31.11
CA GLU A 171 18.27 -6.47 -29.90
C GLU A 171 17.11 -7.45 -29.79
N PRO A 172 17.36 -8.77 -29.71
CA PRO A 172 16.29 -9.74 -29.64
C PRO A 172 15.45 -9.46 -28.39
N PRO A 173 14.11 -9.60 -28.47
CA PRO A 173 13.25 -9.41 -27.32
C PRO A 173 13.80 -10.24 -26.17
N HIS A 174 13.94 -9.63 -24.99
CA HIS A 174 14.22 -10.36 -23.77
C HIS A 174 13.10 -11.38 -23.62
N GLY A 175 13.44 -12.61 -24.02
CA GLY A 175 12.49 -13.66 -24.24
C GLY A 175 11.72 -13.94 -22.98
N ASP A 176 10.42 -14.09 -23.17
CA ASP A 176 9.64 -15.11 -22.49
C ASP A 176 10.45 -16.41 -22.50
N ALA A 177 11.13 -16.69 -21.39
CA ALA A 177 11.53 -18.04 -21.06
C ALA A 177 10.38 -18.66 -20.25
N PRO A 178 10.04 -19.94 -20.49
CA PRO A 178 8.86 -20.60 -19.93
C PRO A 178 8.85 -20.61 -18.39
#